data_AF-A0A382IHE4-F1
#
_entry.id   AF-A0A382IHE4-F1
#
_cell.length_a   1.000
_cell.length_b   1.000
_cell.length_c   1.000
_cell.angle_alpha   90.00
_cell.angle_beta   90.00
_cell.angle_gamma   90.00
#
_symmetry.space_group_name_H-M   'P 1'
#
loop_
_entity.id
_entity.type
_entity.pdbx_description
1 polymer ?
#
loop_
_entity_poly.entity_id
_entity_poly.type
_entity_poly.pdbx_seq_one_letter_code
_entity_poly.pdbx_strand_id
1 'polypeptide(L)' 'MSVNISDVLDIVNNQNQWRGKEAINLIASENVQSDAVKQIESNDFMGRYAEGHPNTAQQDNRYYEGTRYIDQ' A
#
# COMPACT_ATOMS: atom_id res chain seq x y z
N MET A 1 -16.00 19.73 -7.77
CA MET A 1 -17.10 18.94 -7.21
C MET A 1 -16.51 17.96 -6.24
N SER A 2 -16.95 17.95 -4.97
CA SER A 2 -16.52 16.93 -4.00
C SER A 2 -17.36 15.67 -4.22
N VAL A 3 -16.70 14.53 -4.42
CA VAL A 3 -17.36 13.23 -4.43
C VAL A 3 -17.59 12.82 -2.98
N ASN A 4 -18.82 12.44 -2.63
CA ASN A 4 -19.11 11.84 -1.34
C ASN A 4 -18.72 10.35 -1.39
N ILE A 5 -17.87 9.92 -0.47
CA ILE A 5 -17.37 8.53 -0.35
C ILE A 5 -17.58 7.96 1.07
N SER A 6 -18.45 8.57 1.89
CA SER A 6 -18.60 8.18 3.29
C SER A 6 -19.03 6.72 3.44
N ASP A 7 -19.90 6.25 2.54
CA ASP A 7 -20.35 4.86 2.46
C ASP A 7 -19.19 3.87 2.28
N VAL A 8 -18.25 4.17 1.38
CA VAL A 8 -17.05 3.35 1.16
C VAL A 8 -16.16 3.33 2.38
N LEU A 9 -15.94 4.49 3.01
CA LEU A 9 -15.13 4.58 4.23
C LEU A 9 -15.74 3.80 5.39
N ASP A 10 -17.07 3.85 5.54
CA ASP A 10 -17.80 3.12 6.58
C ASP A 10 -17.68 1.60 6.38
N ILE A 11 -17.80 1.11 5.15
CA ILE A 11 -17.61 -0.31 4.82
C ILE A 11 -16.20 -0.77 5.19
N VAL A 12 -15.16 -0.01 4.80
CA VAL A 12 -13.76 -0.33 5.11
C VAL A 12 -13.53 -0.36 6.63
N ASN A 13 -14.07 0.61 7.35
CA ASN A 13 -13.95 0.67 8.81
C ASN A 13 -14.62 -0.53 9.50
N ASN A 14 -15.84 -0.87 9.09
CA ASN A 14 -16.58 -2.01 9.64
C ASN A 14 -15.84 -3.34 9.38
N GLN A 15 -15.32 -3.53 8.17
CA GLN A 15 -14.54 -4.73 7.84
C GLN A 15 -13.27 -4.84 8.69
N ASN A 16 -12.56 -3.73 8.90
CA ASN A 16 -11.35 -3.69 9.71
C ASN A 16 -11.61 -4.02 11.18
N GLN A 17 -12.72 -3.53 11.77
CA GLN A 17 -13.11 -3.91 13.13
C GLN A 17 -13.49 -5.39 13.21
N TRP A 18 -14.38 -5.83 12.32
CA TRP A 18 -14.89 -7.20 12.34
C TRP A 18 -13.78 -8.25 12.22
N ARG A 19 -12.96 -8.15 11.17
CA ARG A 19 -11.85 -9.09 10.92
C ARG A 19 -10.71 -8.95 11.94
N GLY A 20 -10.47 -7.73 12.41
CA GLY A 20 -9.35 -7.43 13.31
C GLY A 20 -9.62 -7.76 14.78
N LYS A 21 -10.89 -7.76 15.22
CA LYS A 21 -11.24 -7.82 16.64
C LYS A 21 -12.46 -8.66 17.01
N GLU A 22 -13.40 -8.90 16.09
CA GLU A 22 -14.70 -9.50 16.43
C GLU A 22 -14.86 -10.94 15.91
N ALA A 23 -14.04 -11.36 14.94
CA ALA A 23 -14.08 -12.69 14.32
C ALA A 23 -12.87 -13.56 14.67
N ILE A 24 -13.07 -14.88 14.66
CA ILE A 24 -11.99 -15.87 14.72
C ILE A 24 -11.54 -16.19 13.30
N ASN A 25 -10.30 -15.86 12.97
CA ASN A 25 -9.72 -16.09 11.65
C ASN A 25 -9.20 -17.54 11.53
N LEU A 26 -9.86 -18.38 10.73
CA LEU A 26 -9.55 -19.82 10.60
C LEU A 26 -8.92 -20.23 9.26
N ILE A 27 -8.76 -19.29 8.33
CA ILE A 27 -8.15 -19.57 7.03
C ILE A 27 -6.64 -19.59 7.19
N ALA A 28 -6.01 -20.75 6.98
CA ALA A 28 -4.61 -21.00 7.33
C ALA A 28 -3.59 -20.12 6.57
N SER A 29 -3.94 -19.65 5.36
CA SER A 29 -3.08 -18.79 4.54
C SER A 29 -3.33 -17.29 4.74
N GLU A 30 -4.34 -16.91 5.54
CA GLU A 30 -4.68 -15.52 5.77
C GLU A 30 -4.01 -14.97 7.03
N ASN A 31 -3.85 -13.65 7.08
CA ASN A 31 -3.31 -12.95 8.24
C ASN A 31 -3.93 -11.56 8.39
N VAL A 32 -3.69 -10.91 9.53
CA VAL A 32 -4.04 -9.52 9.81
C VAL A 32 -2.74 -8.72 9.89
N GLN A 33 -2.59 -7.72 9.02
CA GLN A 33 -1.40 -6.88 8.98
C GLN A 33 -1.31 -5.96 10.22
N SER A 34 -0.09 -5.62 10.61
CA SER A 34 0.17 -4.62 11.64
C SER A 34 -0.23 -3.22 11.16
N ASP A 35 -0.51 -2.32 12.08
CA ASP A 35 -0.92 -0.95 11.72
C ASP A 35 0.20 -0.18 11.01
N ALA A 36 1.47 -0.47 11.30
CA ALA A 36 2.61 0.11 10.59
C ALA A 36 2.63 -0.27 9.09
N VAL A 37 2.28 -1.51 8.75
CA VAL A 37 2.18 -1.96 7.34
C VAL A 37 1.02 -1.24 6.65
N LYS A 38 -0.17 -1.20 7.28
CA LYS A 38 -1.35 -0.52 6.71
C LYS A 38 -1.09 0.97 6.44
N GLN A 39 -0.37 1.64 7.34
CA GLN A 39 -0.04 3.06 7.19
C GLN A 39 0.84 3.35 5.97
N ILE A 40 1.75 2.43 5.62
CA ILE A 40 2.66 2.63 4.49
C ILE A 40 2.09 2.10 3.17
N GLU A 41 1.07 1.25 3.15
CA GLU A 41 0.52 0.71 1.90
C GLU A 41 -0.12 1.76 0.98
N SER A 42 -0.73 2.81 1.55
CA SER A 42 -1.38 3.87 0.79
C SER A 42 -0.53 5.13 0.74
N ASN A 43 0.46 5.16 -0.15
CA ASN A 43 1.34 6.31 -0.35
C ASN A 43 1.65 6.55 -1.85
N ASP A 44 2.34 7.65 -2.16
CA ASP A 44 2.65 8.08 -3.54
C ASP A 44 3.42 7.01 -4.37
N PHE A 45 4.21 6.16 -3.73
CA PHE A 45 4.94 5.07 -4.42
C PHE A 45 4.02 4.15 -5.24
N MET A 46 2.74 4.01 -4.86
CA MET A 46 1.77 3.19 -5.58
C MET A 46 1.42 3.75 -6.97
N GLY A 47 1.66 5.03 -7.22
CA GLY A 47 1.35 5.71 -8.49
C GLY A 47 2.54 5.90 -9.42
N ARG A 48 3.72 5.36 -9.10
CA ARG A 48 4.97 5.64 -9.81
C ARG A 48 5.36 4.49 -10.74
N TYR A 49 5.71 4.81 -11.97
CA TYR A 49 6.42 3.87 -12.85
C TYR A 49 7.91 3.88 -12.52
N ALA A 50 8.46 2.71 -12.20
CA ALA A 50 9.87 2.51 -11.92
C ALA A 50 10.36 1.23 -12.60
N GLU A 51 10.11 1.10 -13.90
CA GLU A 51 10.62 -0.03 -14.68
C GLU A 51 12.16 -0.06 -14.68
N GLY A 52 12.74 -1.26 -14.66
CA GLY A 52 14.18 -1.48 -14.55
C GLY A 52 14.63 -1.82 -13.13
N HIS A 53 15.92 -1.64 -12.85
CA HIS A 53 16.51 -1.86 -11.52
C HIS A 53 16.91 -0.52 -10.86
N PRO A 54 17.08 -0.47 -9.53
CA PRO A 54 17.60 0.72 -8.87
C PRO A 54 18.90 1.21 -9.50
N ASN A 55 19.05 2.53 -9.56
CA ASN A 55 20.25 3.14 -10.10
C ASN A 55 21.44 2.92 -9.16
N THR A 56 22.61 2.82 -9.78
CA THR A 56 23.89 2.74 -9.06
C THR A 56 24.70 3.99 -9.36
N ALA A 57 25.78 4.23 -8.62
CA ALA A 57 26.67 5.36 -8.93
C ALA A 57 27.37 5.22 -10.30
N GLN A 58 27.39 4.02 -10.87
CA GLN A 58 28.11 3.69 -12.10
C GLN A 58 27.20 3.56 -13.33
N GLN A 59 25.90 3.35 -13.12
CA GLN A 59 24.97 3.02 -14.19
C GLN A 59 23.54 3.41 -13.84
N ASP A 60 22.86 4.00 -14.82
CA ASP A 60 21.41 4.15 -14.85
C ASP A 60 20.76 2.87 -15.39
N ASN A 61 19.84 2.34 -14.61
CA ASN A 61 19.13 1.09 -14.81
C ASN A 61 17.61 1.29 -14.88
N ARG A 62 17.12 2.53 -14.70
CA ARG A 62 15.70 2.87 -14.78
C ARG A 62 15.35 3.29 -16.20
N TYR A 63 14.16 2.91 -16.64
CA TYR A 63 13.62 3.40 -17.93
C TYR A 63 12.92 4.75 -17.81
N TYR A 64 12.60 5.17 -16.57
CA TYR A 64 11.92 6.41 -16.25
C TYR A 64 12.66 7.16 -15.15
N GLU A 65 12.68 8.48 -15.27
CA GLU A 65 13.34 9.37 -14.33
C GLU A 65 12.50 9.66 -13.07
N GLY A 66 13.14 10.20 -12.03
CA GLY A 66 12.46 10.63 -10.82
C GLY A 66 12.16 9.51 -9.81
N THR A 67 13.01 8.49 -9.76
CA THR A 67 12.89 7.29 -8.90
C THR A 67 13.76 7.35 -7.63
N ARG A 68 14.37 8.50 -7.29
CA ARG A 68 15.37 8.64 -6.21
C ARG A 68 15.03 7.94 -4.89
N TYR A 69 13.78 8.04 -4.44
CA TYR A 69 13.33 7.43 -3.17
C TYR A 69 12.73 6.04 -3.34
N ILE A 70 12.41 5.61 -4.57
CA ILE A 70 12.05 4.22 -4.88
C ILE A 70 13.32 3.35 -4.88
N ASP A 71 14.47 3.95 -5.18
CA ASP A 71 15.79 3.28 -5.20
C ASP A 71 16.44 3.15 -3.81
N GLN A 72 15.87 3.76 -2.77
CA GLN A 72 16.35 3.69 -1.37
C GLN A 72 15.53 2.70 -0.55
#